data_AF-K9Z4U7-F1
#
_entry.id   AF-K9Z4U7-F1
#
_cell.length_a   1.000
_cell.length_b   1.000
_cell.length_c   1.000
_cell.angle_alpha   90.00
_cell.angle_beta   90.00
_cell.angle_gamma   90.00
#
_symmetry.space_group_name_H-M   'P 1'
#
loop_
_entity.id
_entity.type
_entity.pdbx_description
1 polymer ?
#
loop_
_entity_poly.entity_id
_entity_poly.type
_entity_poly.pdbx_seq_one_letter_code
_entity_poly.pdbx_strand_id
1 'polypeptide(L)'
;MGTAATDVQNRDIPGAYLFASEEESKSIRDNHSNFIEEGIAFYAASAGSSTGSGIYRFQSLVNPGAYIFVGEQERQNIIQNYSDVFVEEGIVFEVVV
;
A
#
# COMPACT_ATOMS: atom_id res chain seq x y z
N MET A 1 5.70 -10.42 -14.42
CA MET A 1 5.28 -9.00 -14.26
C MET A 1 4.27 -8.97 -13.12
N GLY A 2 4.33 -7.95 -12.26
CA GLY A 2 3.36 -7.78 -11.17
C GLY A 2 1.96 -7.43 -11.69
N THR A 3 0.96 -7.51 -10.83
CA THR A 3 -0.41 -7.07 -11.06
C THR A 3 -0.48 -5.55 -10.91
N ALA A 4 -1.13 -4.86 -11.85
CA ALA A 4 -1.29 -3.41 -11.76
C ALA A 4 -2.22 -3.01 -10.59
N ALA A 5 -1.80 -2.02 -9.81
CA ALA A 5 -2.62 -1.31 -8.85
C ALA A 5 -3.03 0.04 -9.44
N THR A 6 -4.33 0.27 -9.57
CA THR A 6 -4.91 1.53 -10.05
C THR A 6 -5.12 2.47 -8.87
N ASP A 7 -4.70 3.73 -9.03
CA ASP A 7 -5.03 4.81 -8.10
C ASP A 7 -6.46 5.30 -8.35
N VAL A 8 -7.24 5.37 -7.28
CA VAL A 8 -8.61 5.87 -7.29
C VAL A 8 -8.79 6.93 -6.22
N GLN A 9 -8.99 8.17 -6.65
CA GLN A 9 -9.15 9.33 -5.78
C GLN A 9 -10.61 9.52 -5.37
N ASN A 10 -10.86 9.76 -4.08
CA ASN A 10 -12.17 10.20 -3.59
C ASN A 10 -12.34 11.71 -3.82
N ARG A 11 -13.45 12.11 -4.45
CA ARG A 11 -13.75 13.50 -4.76
C ARG A 11 -14.36 14.30 -3.61
N ASP A 12 -14.97 13.64 -2.64
CA ASP A 12 -15.65 14.27 -1.50
C ASP A 12 -14.72 14.48 -0.31
N ILE A 13 -13.67 13.66 -0.20
CA ILE A 13 -12.71 13.71 0.89
C ILE A 13 -11.32 14.05 0.32
N PRO A 14 -10.89 15.33 0.40
CA PRO A 14 -9.58 15.74 -0.10
C PRO A 14 -8.45 14.91 0.51
N GLY A 15 -7.59 14.37 -0.35
CA GLY A 15 -6.43 13.58 0.07
C GLY A 15 -6.73 12.11 0.37
N ALA A 16 -7.96 11.63 0.16
CA ALA A 16 -8.28 10.21 0.30
C ALA A 16 -8.13 9.48 -1.04
N TYR A 17 -7.31 8.42 -1.03
CA TYR A 17 -6.96 7.59 -2.18
C TYR A 17 -7.13 6.11 -1.84
N LEU A 18 -7.43 5.30 -2.85
CA LEU A 18 -7.45 3.85 -2.78
C LEU A 18 -6.56 3.30 -3.89
N PHE A 19 -5.80 2.26 -3.58
CA PHE A 19 -5.08 1.46 -4.59
C PHE A 19 -5.78 0.12 -4.72
N ALA A 20 -6.27 -0.17 -5.92
CA ALA A 20 -7.12 -1.32 -6.17
C ALA A 20 -6.62 -2.14 -7.36
N SER A 21 -6.87 -3.44 -7.37
CA SER A 21 -6.69 -4.23 -8.59
C SER A 21 -7.60 -3.74 -9.71
N GLU A 22 -7.34 -4.13 -10.96
CA GLU A 22 -8.18 -3.73 -12.10
C GLU A 22 -9.67 -4.06 -11.88
N GLU A 23 -9.98 -5.24 -11.36
CA GLU A 23 -11.35 -5.70 -11.13
C GLU A 23 -12.03 -4.93 -9.99
N GLU A 24 -11.30 -4.65 -8.90
CA GLU A 24 -11.80 -3.82 -7.80
C GLU A 24 -11.99 -2.36 -8.24
N SER A 25 -11.03 -1.79 -8.97
CA SER A 25 -11.10 -0.43 -9.51
C SER A 25 -12.32 -0.27 -10.44
N LYS A 26 -12.56 -1.27 -11.29
CA LYS A 26 -13.77 -1.34 -12.11
C LYS A 26 -15.05 -1.35 -11.27
N SER A 27 -15.09 -2.18 -10.23
CA SER A 27 -16.23 -2.23 -9.32
C SER A 27 -16.45 -0.89 -8.60
N ILE A 28 -15.38 -0.22 -8.17
CA ILE A 28 -15.44 1.09 -7.50
C ILE A 28 -16.03 2.13 -8.46
N ARG A 29 -15.49 2.25 -9.67
CA ARG A 29 -15.97 3.19 -10.68
C ARG A 29 -17.43 2.94 -11.07
N ASP A 30 -17.84 1.67 -11.17
CA ASP A 30 -19.18 1.30 -11.61
C ASP A 30 -20.25 1.52 -10.49
N ASN A 31 -19.86 1.47 -9.21
CA ASN A 31 -20.77 1.55 -8.06
C ASN A 31 -20.65 2.83 -7.21
N HIS A 32 -19.56 3.59 -7.33
CA HIS A 32 -19.27 4.77 -6.51
C HIS A 32 -18.85 5.96 -7.37
N SER A 33 -19.82 6.83 -7.69
CA SER A 33 -19.61 7.99 -8.58
C SER A 33 -18.71 9.08 -8.00
N ASN A 34 -18.43 9.05 -6.69
CA ASN A 34 -17.53 9.98 -6.02
C ASN A 34 -16.06 9.59 -6.15
N PHE A 35 -15.73 8.49 -6.83
CA PHE A 35 -14.36 8.06 -7.08
C PHE A 35 -13.97 8.28 -8.54
N ILE A 36 -12.74 8.72 -8.77
CA ILE A 36 -12.15 8.89 -10.11
C ILE A 36 -10.84 8.11 -10.21
N GLU A 37 -10.69 7.31 -11.27
CA GLU A 37 -9.45 6.59 -11.56
C GLU A 37 -8.40 7.57 -12.11
N GLU A 38 -7.20 7.54 -11.54
CA GLU A 38 -6.06 8.35 -11.99
C GLU A 38 -5.05 7.53 -12.83
N GLY A 39 -5.25 6.21 -12.92
CA GLY A 39 -4.44 5.29 -13.73
C GLY A 39 -3.61 4.32 -12.89
N ILE A 40 -2.69 3.60 -13.53
CA ILE A 40 -1.81 2.64 -12.83
C ILE A 40 -0.80 3.42 -11.99
N ALA A 41 -0.80 3.16 -10.67
CA ALA A 41 0.16 3.74 -9.74
C ALA A 41 1.46 2.93 -9.70
N PHE A 42 1.34 1.60 -9.61
CA PHE A 42 2.48 0.69 -9.51
C PHE A 42 2.07 -0.74 -9.89
N TYR A 43 3.06 -1.62 -10.10
CA TYR A 43 2.84 -3.05 -10.26
C TYR A 43 3.22 -3.78 -8.98
N ALA A 44 2.26 -4.50 -8.38
CA ALA A 44 2.44 -5.30 -7.18
C ALA A 44 2.74 -6.76 -7.54
N ALA A 45 3.81 -7.32 -7.00
CA ALA A 45 4.09 -8.74 -7.04
C ALA A 45 3.94 -9.36 -5.65
N SER A 46 3.68 -10.66 -5.60
CA SER A 46 3.58 -11.39 -4.33
C SER A 46 4.87 -11.26 -3.52
N ALA A 47 4.73 -11.22 -2.20
CA ALA A 47 5.89 -11.26 -1.30
C ALA A 47 6.80 -12.46 -1.61
N GLY A 48 8.10 -12.22 -1.72
CA GLY A 48 9.11 -13.25 -2.02
C GLY A 48 9.21 -13.60 -3.51
N SER A 49 8.53 -12.87 -4.40
CA SER A 49 8.69 -13.05 -5.84
C SER A 49 10.11 -12.69 -6.32
N SER A 50 10.86 -11.90 -5.55
CA SER A 50 12.18 -11.37 -5.90
C SER A 50 12.18 -10.57 -7.21
N THR A 51 11.03 -10.00 -7.59
CA THR A 51 10.86 -9.23 -8.84
C THR A 51 10.81 -7.73 -8.63
N GLY A 52 10.68 -7.26 -7.38
CA GLY A 52 10.60 -5.84 -7.05
C GLY A 52 11.19 -5.49 -5.68
N SER A 53 10.95 -4.25 -5.26
CA SER A 53 11.33 -3.76 -3.92
C SER A 53 10.29 -4.19 -2.90
N GLY A 54 10.72 -4.77 -1.78
CA GLY A 54 9.82 -5.21 -0.70
C GLY A 54 9.13 -4.04 -0.01
N ILE A 55 7.83 -4.18 0.21
CA ILE A 55 7.03 -3.32 1.08
C ILE A 55 6.72 -4.06 2.37
N TYR A 56 7.07 -3.44 3.49
CA TYR A 56 7.02 -4.03 4.82
C TYR A 56 5.88 -3.44 5.62
N ARG A 57 5.16 -4.29 6.36
CA ARG A 57 4.08 -3.87 7.26
C ARG A 57 4.60 -3.78 8.69
N PHE A 58 4.26 -2.67 9.34
CA PHE A 58 4.45 -2.47 10.77
C PHE A 58 3.12 -2.23 11.46
N GLN A 59 2.90 -2.90 12.59
CA GLN A 59 1.77 -2.67 13.49
C GLN A 59 2.19 -1.64 14.54
N SER A 60 1.35 -0.63 14.79
CA SER A 60 1.56 0.31 15.90
C SER A 60 1.22 -0.35 17.24
N LEU A 61 2.14 -0.22 18.20
CA LEU A 61 1.97 -0.66 19.59
C LEU A 61 1.17 0.35 20.42
N VAL A 62 1.18 1.63 20.04
CA VAL A 62 0.47 2.71 20.73
C VAL A 62 -0.95 2.91 20.21
N ASN A 63 -1.22 2.56 18.95
CA ASN A 63 -2.53 2.62 18.32
C ASN A 63 -2.91 1.23 17.77
N PRO A 64 -3.51 0.34 18.59
CA PRO A 64 -3.90 -0.99 18.15
C PRO A 64 -4.78 -0.96 16.90
N GLY A 65 -4.46 -1.80 15.91
CA GLY A 65 -5.16 -1.83 14.62
C GLY A 65 -4.68 -0.79 13.59
N ALA A 66 -3.75 0.10 13.95
CA ALA A 66 -3.09 0.98 12.99
C ALA A 66 -1.85 0.29 12.38
N TYR A 67 -1.71 0.42 11.07
CA TYR A 67 -0.62 -0.15 10.28
C TYR A 67 0.03 0.90 9.40
N ILE A 68 1.33 0.76 9.18
CA ILE A 68 2.07 1.51 8.16
C ILE A 68 2.78 0.54 7.22
N PHE A 69 2.94 0.97 5.97
CA PHE A 69 3.58 0.21 4.90
C PHE A 69 4.74 1.03 4.35
N VAL A 70 5.94 0.45 4.34
CA VAL A 70 7.17 1.20 4.09
C VAL A 70 8.14 0.43 3.20
N GLY A 71 8.97 1.17 2.47
CA GLY A 71 10.10 0.60 1.74
C GLY A 71 11.27 0.28 2.66
N GLU A 72 12.34 -0.28 2.09
CA GLU A 72 13.51 -0.75 2.86
C GLU A 72 14.17 0.38 3.68
N GLN A 73 14.29 1.59 3.14
CA GLN A 73 14.97 2.68 3.83
C GLN A 73 14.20 3.14 5.08
N GLU A 74 12.89 3.40 4.96
CA GLU A 74 12.03 3.70 6.10
C GLU A 74 11.96 2.52 7.09
N ARG A 75 11.91 1.27 6.61
CA ARG A 75 11.96 0.07 7.46
C ARG A 75 13.17 0.10 8.38
N GLN A 76 14.37 0.32 7.82
CA GLN A 76 15.60 0.38 8.61
C GLN A 76 15.55 1.52 9.63
N ASN A 77 14.99 2.67 9.26
CA ASN A 77 14.83 3.80 10.16
C ASN A 77 13.87 3.49 11.33
N ILE A 78 12.76 2.82 11.07
CA ILE A 78 11.77 2.41 12.09
C ILE A 78 12.36 1.42 13.07
N ILE A 79 13.03 0.38 12.57
CA ILE A 79 13.68 -0.63 13.43
C ILE A 79 14.71 0.02 14.36
N GLN A 80 15.48 0.98 13.85
CA GLN A 80 16.54 1.64 14.63
C GLN A 80 16.02 2.65 15.64
N ASN A 81 14.98 3.42 15.29
CA ASN A 81 14.61 4.62 16.05
C ASN A 81 13.21 4.56 16.69
N TYR A 82 12.36 3.59 16.33
CA TYR A 82 10.95 3.54 16.73
C TYR A 82 10.46 2.13 17.09
N SER A 83 11.36 1.24 17.54
CA SER A 83 11.04 -0.14 17.92
C SER A 83 10.18 -0.28 19.18
N ASP A 84 10.05 0.80 19.95
CA ASP A 84 9.11 0.95 21.07
C ASP A 84 7.68 1.31 20.63
N VAL A 85 7.53 1.84 19.41
CA VAL A 85 6.25 2.31 18.86
C VAL A 85 5.69 1.34 17.82
N PHE A 86 6.55 0.61 17.10
CA PHE A 86 6.16 -0.27 16.00
C PHE A 86 6.81 -1.65 16.10
N VAL A 87 6.04 -2.67 15.72
CA VAL A 87 6.54 -4.04 15.52
C VAL A 87 6.44 -4.42 14.04
N GLU A 88 7.54 -4.96 13.49
CA GLU A 88 7.59 -5.45 12.12
C GLU A 88 6.81 -6.77 12.00
N GLU A 89 5.93 -6.87 11.00
CA GLU A 89 5.23 -8.11 10.64
C GLU A 89 5.78 -8.76 9.38
N GLY A 90 6.69 -8.08 8.66
CA GLY A 90 7.41 -8.58 7.50
C GLY A 90 6.90 -8.01 6.16
N ILE A 91 7.32 -8.64 5.07
CA ILE A 91 6.98 -8.24 3.70
C ILE A 91 5.53 -8.63 3.40
N VAL A 92 4.76 -7.69 2.85
CA VAL A 92 3.37 -7.93 2.40
C VAL A 92 3.25 -8.07 0.88
N PHE A 93 4.03 -7.31 0.12
CA PHE A 93 4.13 -7.40 -1.34
C PHE A 93 5.44 -6.77 -1.82
N GLU A 94 5.78 -7.00 -3.07
CA GLU A 94 6.88 -6.32 -3.76
C GLU A 94 6.32 -5.35 -4.78
N VAL A 95 6.99 -4.21 -4.97
CA VAL A 95 6.62 -3.19 -5.95
C VAL A 95 7.64 -3.14 -7.06
N VAL A 96 7.14 -3.16 -8.29
CA VAL A 96 7.89 -2.91 -9.52
C VAL A 96 7.40 -1.57 -10.07
N VAL A 97 8.33 -0.63 -10.23
CA VAL A 97 8.10 0.71 -10.79
C VAL A 97 8.76 0.80 -12.15
#